data_AF-A0A7G8E815-F1
#
_entry.id   AF-A0A7G8E815-F1
#
_cell.length_a   1.000
_cell.length_b   1.000
_cell.length_c   1.000
_cell.angle_alpha   90.00
_cell.angle_beta   90.00
_cell.angle_gamma   90.00
#
_symmetry.space_group_name_H-M   'P 1'
#
loop_
_entity.id
_entity.type
_entity.pdbx_description
1 polymer ?
#
loop_
_entity_poly.entity_id
_entity_poly.type
_entity_poly.pdbx_seq_one_letter_code
_entity_poly.pdbx_strand_id
1 'polypeptide(L)' 'MRVVQIIEDTVLESAREEALARIRDADDWPALALGLQLECAIWTEDQDFFGTGVATWTSANVERYLNS' A
#
# COMPACT_ATOMS: atom_id res chain seq x y z
N MET A 1 -4.31 15.27 -15.69
CA MET A 1 -4.45 14.35 -14.55
C MET A 1 -4.02 12.97 -15.01
N ARG A 2 -2.97 12.40 -14.41
CA ARG A 2 -2.49 11.06 -14.77
C ARG A 2 -3.17 10.06 -13.83
N VAL A 3 -3.98 9.17 -14.38
CA VAL A 3 -4.78 8.21 -13.58
C VAL A 3 -3.94 6.98 -13.18
N VAL A 4 -2.87 6.70 -13.93
CA VAL A 4 -1.97 5.57 -13.67
C VAL A 4 -0.52 6.01 -13.80
N GLN A 5 0.28 5.73 -12.78
CA GLN A 5 1.72 5.95 -12.75
C GLN A 5 2.44 4.60 -12.70
N ILE A 6 3.36 4.41 -13.64
CA ILE A 6 4.29 3.27 -13.62
C ILE A 6 5.49 3.71 -12.78
N ILE A 7 5.97 2.82 -11.93
CA ILE A 7 7.16 2.97 -11.09
C ILE A 7 8.23 1.99 -11.55
N GLU A 8 9.48 2.29 -11.25
CA GLU A 8 10.59 1.35 -11.45
C GLU A 8 10.67 0.37 -10.29
N ASP A 9 11.07 -0.88 -10.59
CA ASP A 9 11.24 -1.94 -9.57
C ASP A 9 12.24 -1.56 -8.48
N THR A 10 13.21 -0.69 -8.81
CA THR A 10 14.21 -0.16 -7.87
C THR A 10 13.57 0.57 -6.69
N VAL A 11 12.41 1.21 -6.90
CA VAL A 11 11.63 1.88 -5.84
C VAL A 11 11.04 0.84 -4.90
N LEU A 12 10.57 -0.29 -5.41
CA LEU A 12 10.01 -1.35 -4.58
C LEU A 12 11.11 -2.04 -3.78
N GLU A 13 12.16 -2.47 -4.46
CA GLU A 13 13.27 -3.21 -3.84
C GLU A 13 13.95 -2.40 -2.71
N SER A 14 13.99 -1.07 -2.78
CA SER A 14 14.57 -0.24 -1.71
C SER A 14 13.83 -0.32 -0.37
N ALA A 15 12.55 -0.71 -0.35
CA ALA A 15 11.75 -0.92 0.85
C ALA A 15 11.45 -2.40 1.15
N ARG A 16 11.98 -3.33 0.37
CA ARG A 16 11.59 -4.74 0.43
C ARG A 16 11.76 -5.36 1.81
N GLU A 17 12.93 -5.19 2.43
CA GLU A 17 13.20 -5.76 3.76
C GLU A 17 12.26 -5.21 4.83
N GLU A 18 11.99 -3.90 4.78
CA GLU A 18 11.07 -3.24 5.70
C GLU A 18 9.61 -3.71 5.50
N ALA A 19 9.19 -3.87 4.25
CA ALA A 19 7.86 -4.38 3.91
C ALA A 19 7.68 -5.83 4.35
N LEU A 20 8.65 -6.71 4.05
CA LEU A 20 8.61 -8.13 4.44
C LEU A 20 8.61 -8.32 5.96
N ALA A 21 9.21 -7.39 6.72
CA ALA A 21 9.18 -7.44 8.18
C ALA A 21 7.81 -7.10 8.79
N ARG A 22 6.90 -6.52 8.01
CA ARG A 22 5.62 -5.96 8.49
C ARG A 22 4.39 -6.63 7.91
N ILE A 23 4.47 -7.11 6.66
CA ILE A 23 3.37 -7.78 5.97
C ILE A 23 3.19 -9.21 6.51
N ARG A 24 1.95 -9.71 6.49
CA ARG A 24 1.65 -11.10 6.90
C ARG A 24 1.82 -12.09 5.76
N ASP A 25 1.23 -11.79 4.60
CA ASP A 25 1.52 -12.52 3.36
C ASP A 25 2.76 -11.92 2.70
N ALA A 26 3.81 -12.73 2.59
CA ALA A 26 5.06 -12.30 2.00
C ALA A 26 4.92 -11.94 0.52
N ASP A 27 3.97 -12.50 -0.21
CA ASP A 27 3.79 -12.23 -1.64
C ASP A 27 3.25 -10.81 -1.91
N ASP A 28 2.64 -10.18 -0.91
CA ASP A 28 2.04 -8.83 -0.97
C ASP A 28 3.00 -7.69 -0.63
N TRP A 29 4.26 -8.01 -0.32
CA TRP A 29 5.28 -7.04 0.04
C TRP A 29 5.41 -5.84 -0.94
N PRO A 30 5.23 -5.98 -2.28
CA PRO A 30 5.44 -4.86 -3.20
C PRO A 30 4.46 -3.71 -2.97
N ALA A 31 3.19 -4.00 -2.64
CA ALA A 31 2.20 -2.97 -2.38
C ALA A 31 2.50 -2.20 -1.08
N LEU A 32 3.00 -2.90 -0.05
CA LEU A 32 3.41 -2.26 1.19
C LEU A 32 4.68 -1.43 0.99
N ALA A 33 5.67 -1.95 0.27
CA ALA A 33 6.88 -1.20 -0.08
C ALA A 33 6.54 0.10 -0.82
N LEU A 34 5.57 0.06 -1.73
CA LEU A 34 5.11 1.25 -2.43
C LEU A 34 4.51 2.30 -1.49
N GLY A 35 3.62 1.88 -0.58
CA GLY A 35 3.02 2.76 0.41
C GLY A 35 4.05 3.42 1.33
N LEU A 36 5.10 2.69 1.70
CA LEU A 36 6.23 3.20 2.48
C LEU A 36 7.04 4.25 1.70
N GLN A 37 7.38 3.97 0.44
CA GLN A 37 8.24 4.84 -0.38
C GLN A 37 7.54 6.10 -0.88
N LEU A 38 6.23 6.02 -1.16
CA LEU A 38 5.43 7.16 -1.62
C LEU A 38 4.72 7.89 -0.47
N GLU A 39 4.91 7.44 0.77
CA GLU A 39 4.22 7.94 1.96
C GLU A 39 2.69 8.03 1.76
N CYS A 40 2.13 7.03 1.06
CA CYS A 40 0.73 7.02 0.66
C CYS A 40 -0.04 5.87 1.30
N ALA A 41 -1.33 6.12 1.54
CA ALA A 41 -2.23 5.10 2.02
C ALA A 41 -2.50 4.03 0.93
N ILE A 42 -2.79 2.80 1.35
CA ILE A 42 -3.11 1.68 0.47
C ILE A 42 -4.62 1.48 0.45
N TRP A 43 -5.23 1.52 -0.72
CA TRP A 43 -6.61 1.09 -0.90
C TRP A 43 -6.64 -0.42 -1.13
N THR A 44 -7.15 -1.18 -0.16
CA THR A 44 -7.27 -2.65 -0.22
C THR A 44 -8.38 -3.15 0.70
N GLU A 45 -8.96 -4.30 0.35
CA GLU A 45 -9.82 -5.09 1.27
C GLU A 45 -9.02 -6.14 2.05
N ASP A 46 -7.74 -6.31 1.70
CA ASP A 46 -6.88 -7.32 2.28
C ASP A 46 -6.43 -6.94 3.69
N GLN A 47 -6.68 -7.85 4.64
CA GLN A 47 -6.37 -7.65 6.04
C GLN A 47 -4.90 -7.87 6.37
N ASP A 48 -4.11 -8.44 5.47
CA ASP A 48 -2.68 -8.67 5.70
C ASP A 48 -1.87 -7.38 5.78
N PHE A 49 -2.43 -6.28 5.26
CA PHE A 49 -1.89 -4.93 5.41
C PHE A 49 -2.20 -4.27 6.76
N PHE A 50 -3.09 -4.85 7.58
CA PHE A 50 -3.50 -4.21 8.83
C PHE A 50 -2.40 -4.34 9.89
N GLY A 51 -2.01 -3.21 10.47
CA GLY A 51 -0.94 -3.13 11.46
C GLY A 51 0.46 -2.97 10.86
N THR A 52 0.58 -2.81 9.53
CA THR A 52 1.87 -2.64 8.83
C THR A 52 2.50 -1.26 8.98
N GLY A 53 1.84 -0.33 9.68
CA GLY A 53 2.30 1.05 9.82
C GLY A 53 1.98 1.97 8.63
N VAL A 54 1.36 1.45 7.57
CA VAL A 54 0.78 2.24 6.47
C VAL A 54 -0.75 2.26 6.62
N ALA A 55 -1.36 3.43 6.38
CA ALA A 55 -2.81 3.57 6.46
C ALA A 55 -3.50 2.74 5.37
N THR A 56 -4.53 1.97 5.73
CA THR A 56 -5.32 1.18 4.79
C THR A 56 -6.74 1.73 4.67
N TRP A 57 -7.26 1.73 3.44
CA TRP A 57 -8.62 2.16 3.12
C TRP A 57 -9.35 1.05 2.41
N THR A 58 -10.53 0.69 2.90
CA THR A 58 -11.46 -0.16 2.18
C THR A 58 -12.28 0.68 1.21
N SER A 59 -12.87 0.04 0.21
CA SER A 59 -13.75 0.67 -0.77
C SER A 59 -14.92 1.38 -0.08
N ALA A 60 -15.49 0.76 0.97
CA ALA A 60 -16.54 1.37 1.77
C ALA A 60 -16.09 2.69 2.44
N ASN A 61 -14.84 2.80 2.88
CA ASN A 61 -14.31 4.04 3.46
C ASN A 61 -14.02 5.09 2.38
N VAL A 62 -13.50 4.69 1.22
CA VAL A 62 -13.28 5.59 0.08
C VAL A 62 -14.61 6.15 -0.43
N GLU A 63 -15.62 5.31 -0.63
CA GLU A 63 -16.96 5.72 -1.04
C GLU A 63 -17.58 6.70 -0.04
N ARG A 64 -17.43 6.45 1.26
CA ARG A 64 -17.92 7.37 2.29
C ARG A 64 -17.22 8.73 2.24
N TYR A 65 -15.90 8.74 2.02
CA TYR A 65 -15.11 9.96 1.90
C TYR A 65 -15.45 10.77 0.65
N LEU A 66 -15.72 10.12 -0.49
CA LEU A 66 -16.01 10.81 -1.74
C LEU A 66 -17.47 11.30 -1.84
N ASN A 67 -18.38 10.69 -1.08
CA ASN A 67 -19.80 11.07 -1.05
C ASN A 67 -20.14 12.06 0.09
N SER A 68 -19.16 12.48 0.88
CA SER A 68 -19.29 13.53 1.90
C SER A 68 -18.92 14.90 1.36
#